data_AF-A0A317PZJ7-F1
#
_entry.id   AF-A0A317PZJ7-F1
#
_cell.length_a   1.000
_cell.length_b   1.000
_cell.length_c   1.000
_cell.angle_alpha   90.00
_cell.angle_beta   90.00
_cell.angle_gamma   90.00
#
_symmetry.space_group_name_H-M   'P 1'
#
loop_
_entity.id
_entity.type
_entity.pdbx_description
1 polymer ?
#
loop_
_entity_poly.entity_id
_entity_poly.type
_entity_poly.pdbx_seq_one_letter_code
_entity_poly.pdbx_strand_id
1 'polypeptide(L)'
;MSSRTLTPDVIGLDQFNDDPLSALKQAENGAIAIFHNNRPAFYALTPERLAALLAIEAAQQQPVPQADVALDDSLFSDAPLPAGPVPLGKFAMYSGWAPDADFLRQAALWGIMLATPVAAEELAAFTSYWQAEGKVFHHIQWQQKLARHLQISRQANGGPARRDISQISRPDESIPDGFRG
;
A
#
# COMPACT_ATOMS: atom_id res chain seq x y z
N MET A 1 24.68 3.18 -10.18
CA MET A 1 24.33 1.75 -10.03
C MET A 1 24.87 1.29 -8.69
N SER A 2 24.03 1.27 -7.65
CA SER A 2 24.47 0.90 -6.29
C SER A 2 24.48 -0.62 -6.18
N SER A 3 25.66 -1.24 -6.23
CA SER A 3 25.80 -2.68 -5.95
C SER A 3 25.56 -2.88 -4.46
N ARG A 4 24.35 -3.32 -4.08
CA ARG A 4 24.06 -3.76 -2.71
C ARG A 4 24.84 -5.04 -2.44
N THR A 5 26.05 -4.91 -1.93
CA THR A 5 26.76 -6.04 -1.31
C THR A 5 26.09 -6.37 0.02
N LEU A 6 26.03 -7.65 0.36
CA LEU A 6 25.44 -8.12 1.63
C LEU A 6 26.19 -7.58 2.86
N THR A 7 27.46 -7.21 2.67
CA THR A 7 28.31 -6.58 3.68
C THR A 7 29.25 -5.53 3.10
N PRO A 8 29.71 -4.59 3.96
CA PRO A 8 30.74 -3.62 3.62
C PRO A 8 32.16 -4.22 3.63
N ASP A 9 32.36 -5.35 4.30
CA ASP A 9 33.67 -6.00 4.45
C ASP A 9 34.07 -6.74 3.17
N VAL A 10 35.22 -6.37 2.62
CA VAL A 10 35.76 -6.90 1.35
C VAL A 10 37.16 -7.45 1.57
N ILE A 11 37.39 -8.67 1.10
CA ILE A 11 38.71 -9.31 1.11
C ILE A 11 39.04 -9.91 -0.26
N GLY A 12 40.34 -9.98 -0.60
CA GLY A 12 40.80 -10.69 -1.79
C GLY A 12 40.79 -12.21 -1.59
N LEU A 13 40.56 -12.98 -2.67
CA LEU A 13 40.57 -14.44 -2.64
C LEU A 13 41.89 -15.02 -2.10
N ASP A 14 43.01 -14.42 -2.47
CA ASP A 14 44.33 -14.90 -2.03
C ASP A 14 44.51 -14.71 -0.52
N GLN A 15 44.14 -13.54 0.01
CA GLN A 15 44.17 -13.25 1.45
C GLN A 15 43.18 -14.12 2.25
N PHE A 16 42.05 -14.49 1.66
CA PHE A 16 41.09 -15.39 2.31
C PHE A 16 41.62 -16.83 2.40
N ASN A 17 42.37 -17.30 1.39
CA ASN A 17 42.96 -18.64 1.41
C ASN A 17 44.07 -18.78 2.45
N ASP A 18 44.77 -17.70 2.77
CA ASP A 18 45.87 -17.72 3.76
C ASP A 18 45.36 -17.93 5.19
N ASP A 19 44.31 -17.22 5.61
CA ASP A 19 43.68 -17.40 6.93
C ASP A 19 42.17 -17.11 6.91
N PRO A 20 41.34 -18.12 6.56
CA PRO A 20 39.90 -17.94 6.44
C PRO A 20 39.20 -17.74 7.79
N LEU A 21 39.75 -18.29 8.89
CA LEU A 21 39.12 -18.21 10.21
C LEU A 21 39.32 -16.85 10.85
N SER A 22 40.51 -16.25 10.72
CA SER A 22 40.77 -14.90 11.22
C SER A 22 40.01 -13.85 10.44
N ALA A 23 39.92 -14.02 9.11
CA ALA A 23 39.10 -13.15 8.27
C ALA A 23 37.64 -13.13 8.77
N LEU A 24 37.02 -14.30 8.97
CA LEU A 24 35.64 -14.42 9.46
C LEU A 24 35.41 -13.82 10.86
N LYS A 25 36.41 -13.84 11.75
CA LYS A 25 36.32 -13.23 13.08
C LYS A 25 36.39 -11.70 13.05
N GLN A 26 37.05 -11.12 12.05
CA GLN A 26 37.18 -9.67 11.90
C GLN A 26 35.94 -9.03 11.26
N ALA A 27 35.07 -9.82 10.62
CA ALA A 27 33.88 -9.33 9.95
C ALA A 27 32.82 -8.81 10.94
N GLU A 28 32.40 -7.54 10.80
CA GLU A 28 31.51 -6.88 11.75
C GLU A 28 30.09 -7.50 11.78
N ASN A 29 29.65 -8.04 10.63
CA ASN A 29 28.33 -8.66 10.48
C ASN A 29 28.40 -10.18 10.25
N GLY A 30 29.55 -10.79 10.54
CA GLY A 30 29.77 -12.23 10.33
C GLY A 30 29.65 -12.65 8.85
N ALA A 31 29.93 -11.73 7.92
CA ALA A 31 29.78 -11.92 6.49
C ALA A 31 30.83 -11.11 5.73
N ILE A 32 31.55 -11.74 4.81
CA ILE A 32 32.64 -11.13 4.04
C ILE A 32 32.40 -11.35 2.56
N ALA A 33 32.60 -10.31 1.76
CA ALA A 33 32.60 -10.42 0.32
C ALA A 33 34.02 -10.73 -0.19
N ILE A 34 34.18 -11.88 -0.85
CA ILE A 34 35.47 -12.30 -1.42
C ILE A 34 35.52 -11.87 -2.88
N PHE A 35 36.56 -11.13 -3.24
CA PHE A 35 36.80 -10.64 -4.59
C PHE A 35 37.98 -11.37 -5.24
N HIS A 36 37.83 -11.70 -6.52
CA HIS A 36 38.90 -12.21 -7.36
C HIS A 36 38.96 -11.37 -8.64
N ASN A 37 40.14 -10.86 -9.00
CA ASN A 37 40.35 -9.98 -10.15
C ASN A 37 39.37 -8.78 -10.20
N ASN A 38 39.19 -8.11 -9.07
CA ASN A 38 38.29 -6.96 -8.92
C ASN A 38 36.81 -7.28 -9.23
N ARG A 39 36.41 -8.55 -9.12
CA ARG A 39 35.02 -9.02 -9.27
C ARG A 39 34.61 -9.83 -8.04
N PRO A 40 33.37 -9.70 -7.53
CA PRO A 40 32.90 -10.51 -6.42
C PRO A 40 32.79 -11.97 -6.87
N ALA A 41 33.45 -12.87 -6.14
CA ALA A 41 33.44 -14.31 -6.39
C ALA A 41 32.33 -14.99 -5.57
N PHE A 42 32.36 -14.87 -4.25
CA PHE A 42 31.38 -15.44 -3.33
C PHE A 42 31.40 -14.71 -1.98
N TYR A 43 30.46 -15.06 -1.10
CA TYR A 43 30.40 -14.54 0.27
C TYR A 43 30.75 -15.66 1.26
N ALA A 44 31.61 -15.38 2.21
CA ALA A 44 31.84 -16.25 3.36
C ALA A 44 31.02 -15.76 4.55
N LEU A 45 30.39 -16.70 5.26
CA LEU A 45 29.43 -16.42 6.32
C LEU A 45 29.81 -17.21 7.57
N THR A 46 29.60 -16.62 8.75
CA THR A 46 29.63 -17.37 10.01
C THR A 46 28.35 -18.21 10.16
N PRO A 47 28.40 -19.32 10.92
CA PRO A 47 27.23 -20.17 11.13
C PRO A 47 26.06 -19.42 11.80
N GLU A 48 26.35 -18.50 12.72
CA GLU A 48 25.35 -17.64 13.36
C GLU A 48 24.64 -16.72 12.37
N ARG A 49 25.42 -16.11 11.45
CA ARG A 49 24.87 -15.24 10.42
C ARG A 49 24.01 -16.01 9.42
N LEU A 50 24.45 -17.20 9.03
CA LEU A 50 23.66 -18.11 8.18
C LEU A 50 22.32 -18.47 8.84
N ALA A 51 22.34 -18.84 10.13
CA ALA A 51 21.13 -19.18 10.88
C ALA A 51 20.14 -18.00 10.96
N ALA A 52 20.64 -16.77 11.16
CA ALA A 52 19.81 -15.57 11.14
C ALA A 52 19.17 -15.31 9.76
N LEU A 53 19.93 -15.50 8.66
CA LEU A 53 19.40 -15.36 7.30
C LEU A 53 18.33 -16.42 7.01
N LEU A 54 18.56 -17.66 7.42
CA LEU A 54 17.58 -18.74 7.29
C LEU A 54 16.32 -18.49 8.13
N ALA A 55 16.44 -17.90 9.33
CA ALA A 55 15.28 -17.52 10.14
C ALA A 55 14.45 -16.40 9.50
N ILE A 56 15.11 -15.42 8.88
CA ILE A 56 14.44 -14.37 8.11
C ILE A 56 13.74 -14.96 6.88
N GLU A 57 14.43 -15.85 6.15
CA GLU A 57 13.84 -16.55 5.01
C GLU A 57 12.65 -17.39 5.45
N ALA A 58 12.76 -18.14 6.55
CA ALA A 58 11.66 -18.90 7.12
C ALA A 58 10.48 -17.98 7.52
N ALA A 59 10.73 -16.82 8.11
CA ALA A 59 9.67 -15.85 8.41
C ALA A 59 8.99 -15.27 7.15
N GLN A 60 9.69 -15.19 6.02
CA GLN A 60 9.12 -14.77 4.73
C GLN A 60 8.46 -15.91 3.94
N GLN A 61 8.99 -17.13 4.07
CA GLN A 61 8.46 -18.35 3.46
C GLN A 61 7.34 -18.97 4.28
N GLN A 62 7.21 -18.57 5.56
CA GLN A 62 6.02 -18.83 6.36
C GLN A 62 4.86 -18.40 5.47
N PRO A 63 4.03 -19.34 5.01
CA PRO A 63 2.84 -18.96 4.30
C PRO A 63 2.11 -18.03 5.26
N VAL A 64 1.96 -16.75 4.90
CA VAL A 64 0.75 -16.04 5.32
C VAL A 64 -0.34 -17.04 4.98
N PRO A 65 -1.05 -17.61 5.98
CA PRO A 65 -1.95 -18.71 5.74
C PRO A 65 -2.84 -18.29 4.59
N GLN A 66 -2.65 -18.91 3.43
CA GLN A 66 -3.58 -18.80 2.34
C GLN A 66 -4.83 -19.46 2.90
N ALA A 67 -5.73 -18.64 3.41
CA ALA A 67 -7.12 -18.61 3.00
C ALA A 67 -7.79 -19.97 2.72
N ASP A 68 -7.50 -21.00 3.49
CA ASP A 68 -8.37 -22.16 3.62
C ASP A 68 -9.40 -21.81 4.69
N VAL A 69 -10.50 -21.22 4.22
CA VAL A 69 -11.86 -21.19 4.80
C VAL A 69 -11.94 -21.49 6.31
N ALA A 70 -11.22 -20.73 7.12
CA ALA A 70 -11.66 -20.44 8.47
C ALA A 70 -12.37 -19.11 8.33
N LEU A 71 -13.70 -19.13 8.46
CA LEU A 71 -14.48 -17.91 8.69
C LEU A 71 -13.94 -17.32 10.00
N ASP A 72 -12.98 -16.43 9.86
CA ASP A 72 -12.39 -15.72 10.99
C ASP A 72 -13.50 -14.93 11.67
N ASP A 73 -13.72 -15.14 12.98
CA ASP A 73 -14.76 -14.42 13.74
C ASP A 73 -14.57 -12.89 13.67
N SER A 74 -13.37 -12.43 13.30
CA SER A 74 -13.04 -11.04 12.97
C SER A 74 -13.80 -10.49 11.75
N LEU A 75 -14.27 -11.34 10.82
CA LEU A 75 -15.11 -10.94 9.68
C LEU A 75 -16.53 -10.57 10.11
N PHE A 76 -16.98 -11.05 11.27
CA PHE A 76 -18.26 -10.71 11.88
C PHE A 76 -18.14 -9.60 12.94
N SER A 77 -16.92 -9.16 13.23
CA SER A 77 -16.69 -7.99 14.10
C SER A 77 -16.82 -6.70 13.29
N ASP A 78 -17.84 -5.91 13.62
CA ASP A 78 -18.02 -4.50 13.21
C ASP A 78 -16.99 -3.56 13.89
N ALA A 79 -15.86 -4.12 14.35
CA ALA A 79 -14.81 -3.40 15.05
C ALA A 79 -13.75 -2.94 14.04
N PRO A 80 -13.39 -1.65 13.98
CA PRO A 80 -12.36 -1.17 13.08
C PRO A 80 -11.02 -1.85 13.40
N LEU A 81 -10.51 -2.66 12.47
CA LEU A 81 -9.15 -3.17 12.57
C LEU A 81 -8.18 -1.98 12.62
N PRO A 82 -7.16 -2.01 13.50
CA PRO A 82 -6.16 -0.95 13.55
C PRO A 82 -5.44 -0.88 12.20
N ALA A 83 -5.24 0.33 11.68
CA ALA A 83 -4.51 0.60 10.45
C ALA A 83 -3.10 -0.02 10.53
N GLY A 84 -2.95 -1.22 9.95
CA GLY A 84 -1.67 -1.89 9.84
C GLY A 84 -0.69 -1.06 9.00
N PRO A 85 0.63 -1.29 9.15
CA PRO A 85 1.64 -0.58 8.38
C PRO A 85 1.36 -0.76 6.87
N VAL A 86 1.28 0.37 6.17
CA VAL A 86 1.07 0.41 4.72
C VAL A 86 2.11 -0.48 4.03
N PRO A 87 1.71 -1.44 3.16
CA PRO A 87 2.64 -2.34 2.50
C PRO A 87 3.70 -1.57 1.69
N LEU A 88 4.97 -1.82 1.97
CA LEU A 88 6.11 -1.27 1.22
C LEU A 88 6.15 -1.91 -0.18
N GLY A 89 5.72 -1.18 -1.21
CA GLY A 89 5.74 -1.68 -2.59
C GLY A 89 4.47 -1.32 -3.35
N LYS A 90 4.10 -2.17 -4.32
CA LYS A 90 2.82 -2.10 -5.02
C LYS A 90 1.87 -3.10 -4.37
N PHE A 91 0.65 -2.69 -4.08
CA PHE A 91 -0.40 -3.56 -3.54
C PHE A 91 -1.75 -3.31 -4.22
N ALA A 92 -2.59 -4.34 -4.23
CA ALA A 92 -4.00 -4.23 -4.59
C ALA A 92 -4.79 -3.64 -3.43
N MET A 93 -5.88 -2.93 -3.72
CA MET A 93 -6.70 -2.28 -2.70
C MET A 93 -7.32 -3.31 -1.72
N TYR A 94 -7.35 -2.99 -0.43
CA TYR A 94 -7.88 -3.86 0.64
C TYR A 94 -8.82 -3.09 1.60
N SER A 95 -9.67 -3.81 2.34
CA SER A 95 -10.78 -3.29 3.15
C SER A 95 -10.40 -2.49 4.42
N GLY A 96 -9.11 -2.27 4.66
CA GLY A 96 -8.59 -1.47 5.78
C GLY A 96 -7.58 -0.41 5.33
N TRP A 97 -7.53 -0.10 4.04
CA TRP A 97 -6.62 0.91 3.52
C TRP A 97 -7.05 2.31 3.96
N ALA A 98 -6.10 3.07 4.51
CA ALA A 98 -6.28 4.45 4.90
C ALA A 98 -5.21 5.35 4.26
N PRO A 99 -5.54 6.59 3.88
CA PRO A 99 -4.55 7.57 3.45
C PRO A 99 -3.69 8.03 4.64
N ASP A 100 -2.57 8.71 4.37
CA ASP A 100 -1.72 9.25 5.44
C ASP A 100 -2.47 10.33 6.24
N ALA A 101 -2.08 10.54 7.50
CA ALA A 101 -2.62 11.64 8.32
C ALA A 101 -2.40 13.02 7.66
N ASP A 102 -1.31 13.17 6.91
CA ASP A 102 -0.94 14.37 6.14
C ASP A 102 -1.64 14.48 4.78
N PHE A 103 -2.63 13.63 4.47
CA PHE A 103 -3.23 13.54 3.14
C PHE A 103 -3.76 14.87 2.59
N LEU A 104 -4.36 15.71 3.44
CA LEU A 104 -4.84 17.04 3.02
C LEU A 104 -3.70 17.93 2.50
N ARG A 105 -2.55 17.88 3.18
CA ARG A 105 -1.34 18.61 2.77
C ARG A 105 -0.76 18.04 1.48
N GLN A 106 -0.72 16.72 1.33
CA GLN A 106 -0.26 16.06 0.11
C GLN A 106 -1.19 16.34 -1.08
N ALA A 107 -2.50 16.32 -0.88
CA ALA A 107 -3.49 16.67 -1.90
C ALA A 107 -3.30 18.12 -2.38
N ALA A 108 -3.06 19.05 -1.44
CA ALA A 108 -2.76 20.43 -1.77
C ALA A 108 -1.49 20.57 -2.62
N LEU A 109 -0.45 19.79 -2.33
CA LEU A 109 0.79 19.75 -3.13
C LEU A 109 0.54 19.24 -4.57
N TRP A 110 -0.43 18.35 -4.77
CA TRP A 110 -0.87 17.90 -6.09
C TRP A 110 -1.85 18.87 -6.77
N GLY A 111 -2.10 20.05 -6.19
CA GLY A 111 -3.00 21.06 -6.73
C GLY A 111 -4.49 20.82 -6.43
N ILE A 112 -4.82 19.89 -5.54
CA ILE A 112 -6.19 19.53 -5.18
C ILE A 112 -6.49 20.09 -3.78
N MET A 113 -7.23 21.20 -3.74
CA MET A 113 -7.63 21.84 -2.48
C MET A 113 -8.87 21.16 -1.91
N LEU A 114 -8.67 20.29 -0.91
CA LEU A 114 -9.75 19.64 -0.18
C LEU A 114 -10.07 20.47 1.08
N ALA A 115 -11.24 21.12 1.11
CA ALA A 115 -11.67 21.92 2.25
C ALA A 115 -12.08 21.07 3.47
N THR A 116 -12.64 19.89 3.21
CA THR A 116 -13.15 18.96 4.22
C THR A 116 -12.25 17.72 4.28
N PRO A 117 -12.00 17.12 5.46
CA PRO A 117 -11.34 15.82 5.56
C PRO A 117 -12.09 14.73 4.75
N VAL A 118 -11.41 13.62 4.50
CA VAL A 118 -11.99 12.47 3.78
C VAL A 118 -13.06 11.84 4.67
N ALA A 119 -14.30 11.76 4.20
CA ALA A 119 -15.35 11.06 4.92
C ALA A 119 -15.17 9.55 4.81
N ALA A 120 -15.58 8.80 5.85
CA ALA A 120 -15.49 7.34 5.86
C ALA A 120 -16.28 6.71 4.69
N GLU A 121 -17.42 7.29 4.33
CA GLU A 121 -18.25 6.85 3.20
C GLU A 121 -17.55 7.02 1.85
N GLU A 122 -16.92 8.16 1.62
CA GLU A 122 -16.17 8.44 0.38
C GLU A 122 -14.97 7.48 0.23
N LEU A 123 -14.32 7.17 1.35
CA LEU A 123 -13.22 6.21 1.39
C LEU A 123 -13.72 4.79 1.14
N ALA A 124 -14.81 4.36 1.78
CA ALA A 124 -15.40 3.04 1.58
C ALA A 124 -15.84 2.83 0.12
N ALA A 125 -16.49 3.81 -0.50
CA ALA A 125 -16.87 3.74 -1.91
C ALA A 125 -15.64 3.58 -2.82
N PHE A 126 -14.57 4.33 -2.54
CA PHE A 126 -13.32 4.23 -3.29
C PHE A 126 -12.65 2.87 -3.11
N THR A 127 -12.56 2.35 -1.87
CA THR A 127 -11.93 1.06 -1.60
C THR A 127 -12.71 -0.08 -2.25
N SER A 128 -14.04 -0.12 -2.13
CA SER A 128 -14.87 -1.16 -2.74
C SER A 128 -14.72 -1.21 -4.27
N TYR A 129 -14.71 -0.06 -4.95
CA TYR A 129 -14.51 0.00 -6.41
C TYR A 129 -13.15 -0.58 -6.82
N TRP A 130 -12.07 -0.12 -6.18
CA TRP A 130 -10.72 -0.52 -6.55
C TRP A 130 -10.36 -1.93 -6.09
N GLN A 131 -11.01 -2.44 -5.06
CA GLN A 131 -10.92 -3.83 -4.63
C GLN A 131 -11.49 -4.76 -5.70
N ALA A 132 -12.64 -4.41 -6.30
CA ALA A 132 -13.22 -5.18 -7.40
C ALA A 132 -12.37 -5.11 -8.69
N GLU A 133 -11.71 -3.98 -8.94
CA GLU A 133 -10.85 -3.80 -10.12
C GLU A 133 -9.55 -4.63 -10.05
N GLY A 134 -9.04 -4.94 -8.86
CA GLY A 134 -7.85 -5.80 -8.67
C GLY A 134 -6.52 -5.22 -9.15
N LYS A 135 -6.46 -3.94 -9.52
CA LYS A 135 -5.22 -3.28 -9.98
C LYS A 135 -4.26 -3.02 -8.83
N VAL A 136 -2.96 -3.06 -9.12
CA VAL A 136 -1.89 -2.95 -8.13
C VAL A 136 -1.14 -1.62 -8.31
N PHE A 137 -1.06 -0.81 -7.26
CA PHE A 137 -0.36 0.48 -7.27
C PHE A 137 0.43 0.72 -5.98
N HIS A 138 1.35 1.68 -6.02
CA HIS A 138 2.04 2.19 -4.82
C HIS A 138 1.09 3.03 -3.96
N HIS A 139 1.39 3.15 -2.66
CA HIS A 139 0.61 3.96 -1.72
C HIS A 139 0.37 5.39 -2.18
N ILE A 140 1.42 6.11 -2.60
CA ILE A 140 1.30 7.49 -3.11
C ILE A 140 0.41 7.55 -4.36
N GLN A 141 0.45 6.54 -5.22
CA GLN A 141 -0.41 6.48 -6.40
C GLN A 141 -1.88 6.27 -6.01
N TRP A 142 -2.14 5.48 -4.97
CA TRP A 142 -3.47 5.32 -4.40
C TRP A 142 -4.00 6.62 -3.82
N GLN A 143 -3.19 7.34 -3.05
CA GLN A 143 -3.56 8.65 -2.52
C GLN A 143 -3.84 9.67 -3.63
N GLN A 144 -3.03 9.73 -4.69
CA GLN A 144 -3.28 10.61 -5.82
C GLN A 144 -4.58 10.27 -6.57
N LYS A 145 -4.95 8.99 -6.64
CA LYS A 145 -6.23 8.54 -7.20
C LYS A 145 -7.39 8.93 -6.30
N LEU A 146 -7.25 8.74 -4.98
CA LEU A 146 -8.25 9.16 -4.00
C LEU A 146 -8.47 10.67 -4.05
N ALA A 147 -7.40 11.47 -4.10
CA ALA A 147 -7.50 12.93 -4.16
C ALA A 147 -8.28 13.39 -5.41
N ARG A 148 -7.99 12.82 -6.59
CA ARG A 148 -8.73 13.09 -7.82
C ARG A 148 -10.19 12.61 -7.74
N HIS A 149 -10.43 11.44 -7.16
CA HIS A 149 -11.77 10.91 -6.96
C HIS A 149 -12.61 11.87 -6.10
N LEU A 150 -12.06 12.35 -4.99
CA LEU A 150 -12.72 13.31 -4.09
C LEU A 150 -12.98 14.66 -4.75
N GLN A 151 -12.05 15.14 -5.59
CA GLN A 151 -12.26 16.37 -6.36
C GLN A 151 -13.49 16.23 -7.27
N ILE A 152 -13.59 15.13 -8.02
CA ILE A 152 -14.68 14.87 -8.95
C ILE A 152 -16.00 14.63 -8.19
N SER A 153 -15.97 13.81 -7.12
CA SER A 153 -17.19 13.50 -6.34
C SER A 153 -17.77 14.74 -5.67
N ARG A 154 -16.94 15.62 -5.12
CA ARG A 154 -17.39 16.85 -4.47
C ARG A 154 -17.86 17.90 -5.48
N GLN A 155 -17.22 17.98 -6.64
CA GLN A 155 -17.74 18.80 -7.74
C GLN A 155 -19.10 18.30 -8.23
N ALA A 156 -19.30 16.98 -8.31
CA ALA A 156 -20.57 16.37 -8.71
C ALA A 156 -21.68 16.56 -7.65
N ASN A 157 -21.35 16.44 -6.36
CA ASN A 157 -22.31 16.61 -5.25
C ASN A 157 -22.61 18.09 -4.92
N GLY A 158 -21.76 19.03 -5.33
CA GLY A 158 -21.98 20.46 -5.17
C GLY A 158 -22.89 21.08 -6.24
N GLY A 159 -23.25 20.33 -7.29
CA GLY A 159 -24.28 20.73 -8.26
C GLY A 159 -25.69 20.47 -7.71
N PRO A 160 -26.74 21.10 -8.28
CA PRO A 160 -28.11 20.83 -7.86
C PRO A 160 -28.35 19.32 -7.87
N ALA A 161 -28.82 18.80 -6.73
CA ALA A 161 -29.08 17.38 -6.49
C ALA A 161 -29.63 16.76 -7.77
N ARG A 162 -28.91 15.74 -8.27
CA ARG A 162 -29.20 15.04 -9.52
C ARG A 162 -30.71 14.85 -9.62
N ARG A 163 -31.34 15.55 -10.59
CA ARG A 163 -32.80 15.61 -10.75
C ARG A 163 -33.34 14.19 -10.63
N ASP A 164 -34.13 13.97 -9.59
CA ASP A 164 -34.78 12.70 -9.36
C ASP A 164 -35.69 12.44 -10.55
N ILE A 165 -35.33 11.46 -11.38
CA ILE A 165 -36.01 11.16 -12.65
C ILE A 165 -37.45 10.70 -12.39
N SER A 166 -37.73 10.29 -11.15
CA SER A 166 -39.07 9.89 -10.68
C SER A 166 -39.93 11.07 -10.20
N GLN A 167 -39.35 12.24 -9.94
CA GLN A 167 -40.10 13.45 -9.56
C GLN A 167 -40.65 14.15 -10.79
N ILE A 168 -41.78 13.66 -11.28
CA ILE A 168 -42.60 14.38 -12.25
C ILE A 168 -43.13 15.63 -11.54
N SER A 169 -42.83 16.82 -12.06
CA SER A 169 -43.41 18.07 -11.54
C SER A 169 -44.93 17.95 -11.53
N ARG A 170 -45.57 18.23 -10.38
CA ARG A 170 -47.03 18.25 -10.30
C ARG A 170 -47.55 19.24 -11.36
N PRO A 171 -48.36 18.79 -12.33
CA PRO A 171 -48.98 19.71 -13.28
C PRO A 171 -49.91 20.66 -12.52
N ASP A 172 -49.98 21.89 -12.99
CA ASP A 172 -50.83 22.94 -12.43
C ASP A 172 -52.30 22.48 -12.48
N GLU A 173 -52.91 22.32 -11.30
CA GLU A 173 -54.31 21.90 -11.14
C GLU A 173 -55.30 23.08 -11.17
N SER A 174 -54.85 24.30 -11.53
CA SER A 174 -55.74 25.44 -11.67
C SER A 174 -56.61 25.33 -12.94
N ILE A 175 -57.83 24.81 -12.77
CA ILE A 175 -58.88 24.87 -13.79
C ILE A 175 -59.29 26.34 -13.96
N PRO A 176 -59.09 26.96 -15.14
CA PRO A 176 -59.51 28.34 -15.37
C PRO A 176 -61.03 28.46 -15.26
N ASP A 177 -61.49 29.52 -14.61
CA ASP A 177 -62.91 29.76 -14.39
C ASP A 177 -63.62 29.93 -15.75
N GLY A 178 -64.57 29.04 -16.05
CA GLY A 178 -65.26 28.96 -17.35
C GLY A 178 -65.13 27.62 -18.09
N PHE A 179 -64.32 26.66 -17.62
CA PHE A 179 -64.35 25.30 -18.15
C PHE A 179 -65.64 24.59 -17.68
N ARG A 180 -66.65 24.53 -18.56
CA ARG A 180 -67.85 23.68 -18.45
C ARG A 180 -67.71 22.60 -19.52
N GLY A 181 -67.92 21.35 -19.11
CA GLY A 181 -67.68 20.14 -19.92
C GLY A 181 -68.51 20.05 -21.19
#